data_AF-A0A0P7Y0U1-F1
#
_entry.id   AF-A0A0P7Y0U1-F1
#
_cell.length_a   1.000
_cell.length_b   1.000
_cell.length_c   1.000
_cell.angle_alpha   90.00
_cell.angle_beta   90.00
_cell.angle_gamma   90.00
#
_symmetry.space_group_name_H-M   'P 1'
#
loop_
_entity.id
_entity.type
_entity.pdbx_description
1 polymer ?
#
loop_
_entity_poly.entity_id
_entity_poly.type
_entity_poly.pdbx_seq_one_letter_code
_entity_poly.pdbx_strand_id
1 'polypeptide(L)'
;MALYLLVFGVCFLVIGSVLAVLMTSRTPRYRTEPKDLLALFDKALDSQVSETEWNALVGYPIRHNEYLEGVRRRAAHLMDLHGRHWQIAQGKPLLNAEGQAELKALRDHLAAHTALHAR
;
A
#
# COMPACT_ATOMS: atom_id res chain seq x y z
N MET A 1 -36.76 20.77 34.49
CA MET A 1 -37.28 20.08 33.29
C MET A 1 -36.52 20.47 32.02
N ALA A 2 -36.38 21.76 31.70
CA ALA A 2 -35.64 22.22 30.51
C ALA A 2 -34.17 21.74 30.46
N LEU A 3 -33.46 21.78 31.60
CA LEU A 3 -32.07 21.30 31.70
C LEU A 3 -31.95 19.82 31.33
N TYR A 4 -32.88 18.98 31.78
CA TYR A 4 -32.87 17.55 31.50
C TYR A 4 -33.05 17.27 30.00
N LEU A 5 -34.00 17.96 29.36
CA LEU A 5 -34.24 17.84 27.92
C LEU A 5 -33.04 18.32 27.09
N LEU A 6 -32.36 19.39 27.54
CA LEU A 6 -31.16 19.89 26.90
C LEU A 6 -30.03 18.85 26.98
N VAL A 7 -29.74 18.35 28.18
CA VAL A 7 -28.70 17.32 28.38
C VAL A 7 -29.00 16.06 27.59
N PHE A 8 -30.25 15.60 27.61
CA PHE A 8 -30.69 14.45 26.83
C PHE A 8 -30.50 14.66 25.33
N GLY A 9 -30.90 15.82 24.80
CA GLY A 9 -30.72 16.18 23.40
C GLY A 9 -29.25 16.23 22.98
N VAL A 10 -28.38 16.83 23.81
CA VAL A 10 -26.94 16.88 23.55
C VAL A 10 -26.32 15.49 23.55
N CYS A 11 -26.64 14.66 24.55
CA CYS A 11 -26.15 13.28 24.59
C CYS A 11 -26.60 12.49 23.35
N PHE A 12 -27.86 12.63 22.94
CA PHE A 12 -28.38 11.95 21.77
C PHE A 12 -27.69 12.41 20.47
N LEU A 13 -27.42 13.70 20.34
CA LEU A 13 -26.72 14.28 19.18
C LEU A 13 -25.27 13.81 19.12
N VAL A 14 -24.57 13.78 20.25
CA VAL A 14 -23.18 13.27 20.33
C VAL A 14 -23.14 11.78 19.99
N ILE A 15 -23.99 10.95 20.61
CA ILE A 15 -24.00 9.51 20.33
C ILE A 15 -24.42 9.23 18.88
N GLY A 16 -25.47 9.90 18.40
CA GLY A 16 -25.96 9.75 17.03
C GLY A 16 -24.93 10.17 15.99
N SER A 17 -24.19 11.26 16.22
CA SER A 17 -23.14 11.70 15.31
C SER A 17 -21.95 10.72 15.27
N VAL A 18 -21.52 10.18 16.41
CA VAL A 18 -20.49 9.13 16.46
C VAL A 18 -20.94 7.90 15.70
N LEU A 19 -22.17 7.42 15.92
CA LEU A 19 -22.70 6.27 15.20
C LEU A 19 -22.82 6.53 13.69
N ALA A 20 -23.27 7.72 13.28
CA ALA A 20 -23.37 8.10 11.88
C ALA A 20 -22.00 8.13 11.20
N VAL A 21 -20.97 8.67 11.87
CA VAL A 21 -19.58 8.65 11.39
C VAL A 21 -19.08 7.23 11.27
N LEU A 22 -19.30 6.36 12.26
CA LEU A 22 -18.86 4.97 12.21
C LEU A 22 -19.57 4.16 11.12
N MET A 23 -20.86 4.39 10.88
CA MET A 23 -21.60 3.74 9.80
C MET A 23 -21.19 4.25 8.40
N THR A 24 -20.83 5.54 8.30
CA THR A 24 -20.36 6.15 7.05
C THR A 24 -18.89 5.83 6.78
N SER A 25 -18.11 5.61 7.83
CA SER A 25 -16.73 5.13 7.76
C SER A 25 -16.74 3.68 7.29
N ARG A 26 -16.84 3.49 5.96
CA ARG A 26 -16.64 2.21 5.31
C ARG A 26 -15.32 1.64 5.82
N THR A 27 -15.36 0.43 6.38
CA THR A 27 -14.16 -0.30 6.79
C THR A 27 -13.10 -0.15 5.70
N PRO A 28 -11.96 0.50 5.98
CA PRO A 28 -10.91 0.65 4.98
C PRO A 28 -10.32 -0.72 4.75
N ARG A 29 -10.91 -1.45 3.80
CA ARG A 29 -10.35 -2.68 3.26
C ARG A 29 -9.17 -2.25 2.43
N TYR A 30 -8.01 -2.15 3.08
CA TYR A 30 -6.72 -1.98 2.42
C TYR A 30 -6.53 -3.20 1.52
N ARG A 31 -6.97 -3.08 0.27
CA ARG A 31 -6.82 -4.11 -0.75
C ARG A 31 -5.73 -3.60 -1.65
N THR A 32 -4.59 -4.28 -1.63
CA THR A 32 -3.46 -3.94 -2.50
C THR A 32 -3.93 -4.03 -3.95
N GLU A 33 -4.08 -2.89 -4.59
CA GLU A 33 -4.45 -2.82 -6.00
C GLU A 33 -3.18 -2.80 -6.87
N PRO A 34 -3.29 -3.16 -8.16
CA PRO A 34 -2.15 -3.10 -9.09
C PRO A 34 -1.49 -1.72 -9.11
N LYS A 35 -2.29 -0.66 -8.96
CA LYS A 35 -1.82 0.74 -8.93
C LYS A 35 -0.93 1.04 -7.72
N ASP A 36 -1.19 0.44 -6.57
CA ASP A 36 -0.41 0.68 -5.35
C ASP A 36 0.97 0.03 -5.46
N LEU A 37 1.04 -1.16 -6.07
CA LEU A 37 2.29 -1.84 -6.41
C LEU A 37 3.09 -1.07 -7.47
N LEU A 38 2.43 -0.55 -8.51
CA LEU A 38 3.09 0.30 -9.51
C LEU A 38 3.67 1.57 -8.88
N ALA A 39 2.90 2.24 -8.03
CA ALA A 39 3.36 3.43 -7.32
C ALA A 39 4.54 3.12 -6.38
N LEU A 40 4.52 1.98 -5.70
CA LEU A 40 5.65 1.53 -4.88
C LEU A 40 6.90 1.27 -5.72
N PHE A 41 6.77 0.59 -6.85
CA PHE A 41 7.89 0.30 -7.75
C PHE A 41 8.47 1.58 -8.36
N ASP A 42 7.63 2.53 -8.77
CA ASP A 42 8.08 3.83 -9.27
C ASP A 42 8.86 4.59 -8.19
N LYS A 43 8.35 4.65 -6.95
CA LYS A 43 9.08 5.25 -5.82
C LYS A 43 10.39 4.52 -5.51
N ALA A 44 10.43 3.20 -5.66
CA ALA A 44 11.64 2.41 -5.43
C ALA A 44 12.70 2.65 -6.52
N LEU A 45 12.29 2.84 -7.77
CA LEU A 45 13.16 3.25 -8.87
C LEU A 45 13.70 4.68 -8.68
N ASP A 46 12.85 5.59 -8.20
CA ASP A 46 13.24 6.96 -7.87
C ASP A 46 14.06 7.08 -6.58
N SER A 47 14.37 5.96 -5.91
CA SER A 47 15.09 5.90 -4.63
C SER A 47 14.41 6.67 -3.49
N GLN A 48 13.09 6.86 -3.57
CA GLN A 48 12.28 7.58 -2.58
C GLN A 48 11.52 6.64 -1.63
N VAL A 49 11.59 5.33 -1.86
CA VAL A 49 10.87 4.35 -1.03
C VAL A 49 11.64 4.06 0.26
N SER A 50 10.92 4.06 1.38
CA SER A 50 11.45 3.64 2.67
C SER A 50 11.35 2.13 2.85
N GLU A 51 12.21 1.56 3.70
CA GLU A 51 12.16 0.14 4.05
C GLU A 51 10.81 -0.26 4.66
N THR A 52 10.22 0.62 5.47
CA THR A 52 8.91 0.40 6.10
C THR A 52 7.79 0.37 5.07
N GLU A 53 7.79 1.27 4.09
CA GLU A 53 6.80 1.29 3.01
C GLU A 53 6.94 0.07 2.09
N TRP A 54 8.18 -0.32 1.78
CA TRP A 54 8.45 -1.56 1.06
C TRP A 54 7.93 -2.79 1.81
N ASN A 55 8.30 -2.94 3.09
CA ASN A 55 7.87 -4.08 3.91
C ASN A 55 6.36 -4.10 4.14
N ALA A 56 5.69 -2.95 4.18
CA ALA A 56 4.24 -2.88 4.33
C ALA A 56 3.49 -3.48 3.13
N LEU A 57 3.99 -3.25 1.90
CA LEU A 57 3.35 -3.77 0.69
C LEU A 57 3.89 -5.13 0.24
N VAL A 58 5.20 -5.32 0.31
CA VAL A 58 5.89 -6.53 -0.17
C VAL A 58 5.92 -7.61 0.92
N GLY A 59 5.88 -7.24 2.20
CA GLY A 59 5.90 -8.19 3.32
C GLY A 59 4.57 -8.88 3.60
N TYR A 60 3.45 -8.39 3.05
CA TYR A 60 2.12 -8.97 3.29
C TYR A 60 1.60 -9.77 2.07
N PRO A 61 1.10 -11.00 2.25
CA PRO A 61 0.64 -11.83 1.14
C PRO A 61 -0.68 -11.32 0.54
N ILE A 62 -0.74 -11.26 -0.79
CA ILE A 62 -1.89 -10.83 -1.57
C ILE A 62 -2.76 -12.05 -1.89
N ARG A 63 -3.76 -12.33 -1.06
CA ARG A 63 -4.63 -13.52 -1.22
C ARG A 63 -5.67 -13.39 -2.33
N HIS A 64 -6.05 -12.17 -2.67
CA HIS A 64 -7.17 -11.91 -3.58
C HIS A 64 -6.81 -11.96 -5.07
N ASN A 65 -5.52 -12.03 -5.40
CA ASN A 65 -5.06 -12.04 -6.79
C ASN A 65 -3.70 -12.77 -6.89
N GLU A 66 -3.72 -13.97 -7.46
CA GLU A 66 -2.52 -14.80 -7.62
C GLU A 66 -1.44 -14.15 -8.48
N TYR A 67 -1.83 -13.37 -9.50
CA TYR A 67 -0.87 -12.65 -10.35
C TYR A 67 -0.12 -11.58 -9.57
N LEU A 68 -0.83 -10.77 -8.78
CA LEU A 68 -0.19 -9.76 -7.93
C LEU A 68 0.70 -10.42 -6.87
N GLU A 69 0.29 -11.55 -6.31
CA GLU A 69 1.14 -12.32 -5.40
C GLU A 69 2.40 -12.88 -6.08
N GLY A 70 2.31 -13.28 -7.35
CA GLY A 70 3.47 -13.67 -8.16
C GLY A 70 4.42 -12.51 -8.45
N VAL A 71 3.89 -11.29 -8.66
CA VAL A 71 4.70 -10.07 -8.82
C VAL A 71 5.36 -9.68 -7.49
N ARG A 72 4.60 -9.69 -6.39
CA ARG A 72 5.11 -9.44 -5.03
C ARG A 72 6.24 -10.40 -4.67
N ARG A 73 6.08 -11.70 -4.90
CA ARG A 73 7.13 -12.71 -4.63
C ARG A 73 8.40 -12.46 -5.41
N ARG A 74 8.29 -12.08 -6.69
CA ARG A 74 9.46 -11.71 -7.51
C ARG A 74 10.15 -10.46 -6.98
N ALA A 75 9.38 -9.44 -6.59
CA ALA A 75 9.94 -8.24 -5.98
C ALA A 75 10.64 -8.54 -4.65
N ALA A 76 10.06 -9.41 -3.80
CA ALA A 76 10.70 -9.86 -2.56
C ALA A 76 12.01 -10.61 -2.82
N HIS A 77 12.02 -11.53 -3.78
CA HIS A 77 13.23 -12.26 -4.16
C HIS A 77 14.32 -11.35 -4.72
N LEU A 78 13.92 -10.31 -5.48
CA LEU A 78 14.84 -9.30 -5.99
C LEU A 78 15.50 -8.51 -4.85
N MET A 79 14.75 -8.21 -3.80
CA MET A 79 15.28 -7.57 -2.60
C MET A 79 16.20 -8.50 -1.81
N ASP A 80 15.93 -9.80 -1.75
CA ASP A 80 16.84 -10.76 -1.10
C ASP A 80 18.17 -10.87 -1.84
N LEU A 81 18.15 -10.86 -3.18
CA LEU A 81 19.35 -10.99 -4.01
C LEU A 81 20.16 -9.70 -4.14
N HIS A 82 19.47 -8.57 -4.26
CA HIS A 82 20.08 -7.29 -4.64
C HIS A 82 19.83 -6.15 -3.66
N GLY A 83 19.07 -6.41 -2.59
CA GLY A 83 18.70 -5.44 -1.58
C GLY A 83 19.87 -5.03 -0.72
N ARG A 84 20.11 -3.73 -0.68
CA ARG A 84 21.12 -3.13 0.19
C ARG A 84 20.43 -2.58 1.44
N HIS A 85 19.86 -3.48 2.25
CA HIS A 85 19.13 -3.19 3.48
C HIS A 85 19.84 -2.15 4.37
N TRP A 86 21.17 -2.24 4.47
CA TRP A 86 21.99 -1.35 5.30
C TRP A 86 22.23 0.06 4.71
N GLN A 87 21.99 0.28 3.41
CA GLN A 87 22.18 1.57 2.75
C GLN A 87 20.91 2.43 2.69
N ILE A 88 19.75 1.87 3.05
CA ILE A 88 18.46 2.57 3.05
C ILE A 88 18.44 3.69 4.10
N ALA A 89 19.08 3.48 5.25
CA ALA A 89 19.24 4.50 6.29
C ALA A 89 20.03 5.74 5.85
N GLN A 90 20.71 5.69 4.69
CA GLN A 90 21.49 6.79 4.12
C GLN A 90 20.81 7.46 2.92
N GLY A 91 19.54 7.13 2.60
CA GLY A 91 18.83 7.70 1.44
C GLY A 91 19.40 7.26 0.08
N LYS A 92 20.07 6.11 0.04
CA LYS A 92 20.64 5.50 -1.17
C LYS A 92 19.65 4.50 -1.79
N PRO A 93 19.82 4.16 -3.07
CA PRO A 93 18.92 3.25 -3.77
C PRO A 93 18.73 1.92 -3.03
N LEU A 94 17.48 1.46 -2.98
CA LEU A 94 17.08 0.22 -2.29
C LEU A 94 17.78 -1.03 -2.86
N LEU A 95 18.01 -1.02 -4.18
CA LEU A 95 18.56 -2.12 -4.96
C LEU A 95 19.87 -1.69 -5.64
N ASN A 96 20.72 -2.66 -5.98
CA ASN A 96 21.85 -2.42 -6.90
C ASN A 96 21.34 -2.05 -8.32
N ALA A 97 22.23 -1.62 -9.22
CA ALA A 97 21.87 -1.22 -10.58
C ALA A 97 21.19 -2.33 -11.39
N GLU A 98 21.61 -3.58 -11.18
CA GLU A 98 21.02 -4.77 -11.81
C GLU A 98 19.59 -5.02 -11.30
N GLY A 99 19.38 -4.96 -10.00
CA GLY A 99 18.08 -5.06 -9.35
C GLY A 99 17.15 -3.90 -9.68
N GLN A 100 17.65 -2.69 -9.90
CA GLN A 100 16.83 -1.60 -10.43
C GLN A 100 16.37 -1.88 -11.87
N ALA A 101 17.22 -2.46 -12.72
CA ALA A 101 16.84 -2.82 -14.08
C ALA A 101 15.78 -3.94 -14.09
N GLU A 102 15.94 -4.96 -13.24
CA GLU A 102 14.96 -6.03 -13.09
C GLU A 102 13.63 -5.54 -12.48
N LEU A 103 13.69 -4.65 -11.49
CA LEU A 103 12.48 -4.05 -10.91
C LEU A 103 11.72 -3.23 -11.96
N LYS A 104 12.43 -2.51 -12.82
CA LYS A 104 11.85 -1.77 -13.94
C LYS A 104 11.15 -2.70 -14.93
N ALA A 105 11.79 -3.81 -15.31
CA ALA A 105 11.18 -4.81 -16.18
C ALA A 105 9.92 -5.43 -15.54
N LEU A 106 9.94 -5.70 -14.23
CA LEU A 106 8.79 -6.21 -13.49
C LEU A 106 7.63 -5.20 -13.45
N ARG A 107 7.95 -3.91 -13.24
CA ARG A 107 7.00 -2.79 -13.25
C ARG A 107 6.35 -2.63 -14.62
N ASP A 108 7.12 -2.66 -15.69
CA ASP A 108 6.60 -2.50 -17.06
C ASP A 108 5.70 -3.69 -17.45
N HIS A 109 6.04 -4.91 -17.02
CA HIS A 109 5.19 -6.09 -17.20
C HIS A 109 3.86 -5.97 -16.42
N LEU A 110 3.89 -5.49 -15.17
CA LEU A 110 2.69 -5.23 -14.38
C LEU A 110 1.81 -4.14 -15.03
N ALA A 111 2.42 -3.07 -15.55
CA ALA A 111 1.72 -1.99 -16.23
C ALA A 111 1.02 -2.48 -17.50
N ALA A 112 1.71 -3.25 -18.34
CA ALA A 112 1.14 -3.84 -19.55
C ALA A 112 -0.04 -4.77 -19.24
N HIS A 113 0.10 -5.64 -18.23
CA HIS A 113 -0.96 -6.53 -17.79
C HIS A 113 -2.18 -5.76 -17.26
N THR A 114 -1.96 -4.71 -16.48
CA THR A 114 -3.05 -3.87 -15.94
C THR A 114 -3.79 -3.13 -17.05
N ALA A 115 -3.06 -2.63 -18.06
CA ALA A 115 -3.65 -1.94 -19.21
C ALA A 115 -4.54 -2.87 -20.07
N LEU A 116 -4.18 -4.15 -20.19
CA LEU A 116 -4.98 -5.15 -20.93
C LEU A 116 -6.31 -5.47 -20.23
N HIS A 117 -6.33 -5.47 -18.90
CA HIS A 117 -7.53 -5.78 -18.11
C HIS A 117 -8.42 -4.57 -17.78
N ALA A 118 -7.96 -3.35 -18.11
CA ALA A 118 -8.73 -2.12 -17.92
C ALA A 118 -9.69 -1.80 -19.08
N ARG A 119 -9.70 -2.63 -20.14
CA ARG A 119 -10.50 -2.48 -21.36
C ARG A 119 -11.62 -3.50 -21.40
#